data_AF-A0A9X4M3Y0-F1
#
_entry.id   AF-A0A9X4M3Y0-F1
#
_cell.length_a   1.000
_cell.length_b   1.000
_cell.length_c   1.000
_cell.angle_alpha   90.00
_cell.angle_beta   90.00
_cell.angle_gamma   90.00
#
_symmetry.space_group_name_H-M   'P 1'
#
loop_
_entity.id
_entity.type
_entity.pdbx_description
1 polymer ?
#
loop_
_entity_poly.entity_id
_entity_poly.type
_entity_poly.pdbx_seq_one_letter_code
_entity_poly.pdbx_strand_id
1 'polypeptide(L)'
;MKKFLLSCLFLVGLFWALSNYKGLAVEGKFDSMVLNFMDSLSPAQVDLELKSIASKYGIEPKFNSAFSKTDKLYVVKGDAQVIEKLKQSDELRKLTEYVEENYVYSMEFIGDTAPNDPMYKEQWNLKAINIEKAWQKTKGKGITIAVIDTGVSRVADLKNTNFVKGYDFVNDREDASDDNGHGTHVAGTIAQSTNNNFGVAGIAYEASIMPLKVLSASGAGTIADIAEAIIFAADNGANVINMSLGGGGESKLMQDAIDYAYKKGVTIVAAAGNSNRNAAFYPARYPKVIAVSATGITGDKAPYSNYGAGIDVAAPGGSIARSKTGETGDTSGGILQNTIDPKTKESVFRAFQGTSMAAPHVSGVVALIEASGVKDPQKIAQILKQSSRKVADDTLNYYGAGHLNAAAAVNLASEGQLGIPDFLKWARDNGYLSPRFWVDGGAIALIPKLIMVIGSYLLAWFLNRWFPFRWNWSFSNGVFFGGAGLFFLRGFYLFDVTQIPFRIAGSSLPELGNAFSDTNALNPITASVLLPLALLLVLLGHPQWKWFAIGSSIGTSVCLATSAILAPQMMWIGSGFPAIAFLVVNSGLCFGCAYLSIKSETATI
;
A
#
# COMPACT_ATOMS: atom_id res chain seq x y z
N MET A 1 6.90 43.44 -5.00
CA MET A 1 8.14 42.86 -4.42
C MET A 1 7.93 41.48 -3.79
N LYS A 2 7.01 41.27 -2.83
CA LYS A 2 6.79 39.94 -2.20
C LYS A 2 6.55 38.77 -3.19
N LYS A 3 5.74 38.98 -4.23
CA LYS A 3 5.45 37.94 -5.24
C LYS A 3 6.66 37.57 -6.08
N PHE A 4 7.49 38.55 -6.46
CA PHE A 4 8.74 38.33 -7.17
C PHE A 4 9.76 37.58 -6.31
N LEU A 5 9.87 37.97 -5.03
CA LEU A 5 10.73 37.28 -4.06
C LEU A 5 10.29 35.83 -3.84
N LEU A 6 8.99 35.57 -3.75
CA LEU A 6 8.42 34.22 -3.62
C LEU A 6 8.65 33.37 -4.88
N SER A 7 8.54 33.96 -6.08
CA SER A 7 8.85 33.26 -7.33
C SER A 7 10.34 32.95 -7.45
N CYS A 8 11.22 33.87 -7.07
CA CYS A 8 12.66 33.62 -7.02
C CYS A 8 13.01 32.55 -5.97
N LEU A 9 12.42 32.60 -4.78
CA LEU A 9 12.62 31.59 -3.73
C LEU A 9 12.08 30.22 -4.15
N PHE A 10 10.95 30.17 -4.86
CA PHE A 10 10.42 28.93 -5.43
C PHE A 10 11.35 28.37 -6.50
N LEU A 11 11.84 29.20 -7.42
CA LEU A 11 12.78 28.77 -8.47
C LEU A 11 14.13 28.34 -7.89
N VAL A 12 14.63 29.04 -6.87
CA VAL A 12 15.86 28.66 -6.15
C VAL A 12 15.64 27.38 -5.35
N GLY A 13 14.50 27.20 -4.69
CA GLY A 13 14.15 25.98 -3.97
C GLY A 13 13.97 24.78 -4.92
N LEU A 14 13.34 25.00 -6.07
CA LEU A 14 13.17 24.00 -7.12
C LEU A 14 14.52 23.64 -7.76
N PHE A 15 15.36 24.64 -8.05
CA PHE A 15 16.72 24.41 -8.56
C PHE A 15 17.60 23.70 -7.54
N TRP A 16 17.54 24.06 -6.25
CA TRP A 16 18.28 23.40 -5.18
C TRP A 16 17.79 21.97 -4.96
N ALA A 17 16.48 21.74 -5.00
CA ALA A 17 15.88 20.41 -4.93
C ALA A 17 16.31 19.55 -6.13
N LEU A 18 16.25 20.07 -7.36
CA LEU A 18 16.66 19.33 -8.56
C LEU A 18 18.18 19.09 -8.62
N SER A 19 19.00 20.05 -8.17
CA SER A 19 20.47 19.98 -8.20
C SER A 19 21.05 19.05 -7.13
N ASN A 20 20.41 18.93 -5.96
CA ASN A 20 20.90 18.10 -4.85
C ASN A 20 20.20 16.74 -4.72
N TYR A 21 19.21 16.46 -5.57
CA TYR A 21 18.53 15.18 -5.56
C TYR A 21 19.41 14.11 -6.21
N LYS A 22 20.17 13.39 -5.38
CA LYS A 22 20.74 12.10 -5.78
C LYS A 22 19.57 11.12 -5.94
N GLY A 23 19.30 10.73 -7.18
CA GLY A 23 18.09 9.99 -7.55
C GLY A 23 17.83 8.78 -6.65
N LEU A 24 16.55 8.57 -6.29
CA LEU A 24 16.07 7.33 -5.65
C LEU A 24 15.80 6.21 -6.67
N ALA A 25 16.40 6.27 -7.85
CA ALA A 25 16.41 5.14 -8.77
C ALA A 25 17.47 4.16 -8.26
N VAL A 26 17.10 2.89 -8.11
CA VAL A 26 18.05 1.84 -7.76
C VAL A 26 19.13 1.81 -8.85
N GLU A 27 20.35 2.19 -8.50
CA GLU A 27 21.49 2.05 -9.39
C GLU A 27 21.75 0.55 -9.60
N GLY A 28 21.42 0.04 -10.78
CA GLY A 28 21.69 -1.35 -11.13
C GLY A 28 23.19 -1.66 -11.02
N LYS A 29 23.53 -2.80 -10.41
CA LYS A 29 24.93 -3.25 -10.31
C LYS A 29 25.35 -3.90 -11.62
N PHE A 30 26.52 -3.53 -12.12
CA PHE A 30 27.16 -4.15 -13.28
C PHE A 30 28.68 -4.09 -13.10
N ASP A 31 29.38 -5.09 -13.60
CA ASP A 31 30.86 -5.15 -13.67
C ASP A 31 31.35 -5.45 -15.10
N SER A 32 30.44 -5.41 -16.06
CA SER A 32 30.69 -5.72 -17.47
C SER A 32 29.77 -4.91 -18.40
N MET A 33 30.16 -4.83 -19.66
CA MET A 33 29.40 -4.22 -20.76
C MET A 33 28.97 -5.28 -21.76
N VAL A 34 27.80 -5.10 -22.35
CA VAL A 34 27.33 -5.82 -23.53
C VAL A 34 27.67 -5.01 -24.78
N LEU A 35 28.28 -5.66 -25.76
CA LEU A 35 28.55 -5.12 -27.09
C LEU A 35 27.81 -5.96 -28.12
N ASN A 36 26.84 -5.37 -28.81
CA ASN A 36 26.19 -6.00 -29.96
C ASN A 36 26.65 -5.32 -31.24
N PHE A 37 27.38 -6.04 -32.10
CA PHE A 37 27.89 -5.51 -33.37
C PHE A 37 26.84 -5.56 -34.47
N MET A 38 26.79 -4.51 -35.31
CA MET A 38 25.81 -4.42 -36.40
C MET A 38 25.82 -5.64 -37.33
N ASP A 39 24.63 -6.04 -37.76
CA ASP A 39 24.45 -7.16 -38.69
C ASP A 39 25.18 -6.99 -40.02
N SER A 40 25.39 -5.74 -40.45
CA SER A 40 26.13 -5.39 -41.67
C SER A 40 27.63 -5.70 -41.63
N LEU A 41 28.23 -5.95 -40.46
CA LEU A 41 29.67 -6.24 -40.33
C LEU A 41 29.99 -7.71 -40.61
N SER A 42 31.01 -7.99 -41.42
CA SER A 42 31.47 -9.37 -41.63
C SER A 42 32.15 -9.94 -40.38
N PRO A 43 32.15 -11.28 -40.17
CA PRO A 43 32.82 -11.90 -39.03
C PRO A 43 34.31 -11.55 -38.90
N ALA A 44 35.01 -11.35 -40.02
CA ALA A 44 36.42 -10.95 -40.04
C ALA A 44 36.63 -9.51 -39.55
N GLN A 45 35.70 -8.60 -39.85
CA GLN A 45 35.73 -7.22 -39.37
C GLN A 45 35.46 -7.16 -37.87
N VAL A 46 34.49 -7.94 -37.38
CA VAL A 46 34.22 -8.05 -35.95
C VAL A 46 35.44 -8.60 -35.20
N ASP A 47 36.10 -9.64 -35.72
CA ASP A 47 37.31 -10.22 -35.10
C ASP A 47 38.49 -9.23 -35.03
N LEU A 48 38.68 -8.39 -36.05
CA LEU A 48 39.69 -7.33 -36.04
C LEU A 48 39.41 -6.28 -34.96
N GLU A 49 38.14 -5.88 -34.80
CA GLU A 49 37.75 -4.91 -33.78
C GLU A 49 37.86 -5.47 -32.36
N LEU A 50 37.49 -6.74 -32.16
CA LEU A 50 37.67 -7.40 -30.86
C LEU A 50 39.15 -7.49 -30.47
N LYS A 51 40.04 -7.76 -31.42
CA LYS A 51 41.50 -7.73 -31.20
C LYS A 51 42.01 -6.32 -30.89
N SER A 52 41.44 -5.30 -31.54
CA SER A 52 41.74 -3.89 -31.26
C SER A 52 41.32 -3.51 -29.83
N ILE A 53 40.10 -3.86 -29.42
CA ILE A 53 39.60 -3.67 -28.04
C ILE A 53 40.51 -4.38 -27.05
N ALA A 54 40.91 -5.62 -27.35
CA ALA A 54 41.76 -6.41 -26.47
C ALA A 54 43.16 -5.80 -26.29
N SER A 55 43.77 -5.32 -27.36
CA SER A 55 45.07 -4.66 -27.29
C SER A 55 45.00 -3.26 -26.65
N LYS A 56 43.92 -2.50 -26.89
CA LYS A 56 43.77 -1.10 -26.45
C LYS A 56 43.40 -0.98 -24.97
N TYR A 57 42.59 -1.91 -24.47
CA TYR A 57 42.06 -1.84 -23.11
C TYR A 57 42.53 -3.00 -22.20
N GLY A 58 43.31 -3.95 -22.73
CA GLY A 58 43.85 -5.06 -21.93
C GLY A 58 42.80 -6.05 -21.42
N ILE A 59 41.67 -6.16 -22.12
CA ILE A 59 40.50 -6.97 -21.76
C ILE A 59 40.11 -7.88 -22.92
N GLU A 60 39.75 -9.13 -22.65
CA GLU A 60 39.34 -10.05 -23.72
C GLU A 60 37.80 -10.09 -23.82
N PRO A 61 37.20 -9.59 -24.92
CA PRO A 61 35.77 -9.74 -25.15
C PRO A 61 35.42 -11.21 -25.35
N LYS A 62 34.34 -11.68 -24.74
CA LYS A 62 33.88 -13.08 -24.86
C LYS A 62 32.45 -13.12 -25.31
N PHE A 63 32.07 -14.17 -26.02
CA PHE A 63 30.65 -14.42 -26.30
C PHE A 63 29.89 -14.59 -24.98
N ASN A 64 28.67 -14.05 -24.92
CA ASN A 64 27.80 -14.28 -23.77
C ASN A 64 27.41 -15.77 -23.64
N SER A 65 27.17 -16.44 -24.77
CA SER A 65 26.80 -17.86 -24.83
C SER A 65 27.19 -18.50 -26.17
N ALA A 66 27.02 -19.82 -26.28
CA ALA A 66 27.22 -20.55 -27.54
C ALA A 66 26.30 -20.06 -28.69
N PHE A 67 25.17 -19.43 -28.36
CA PHE A 67 24.20 -18.90 -29.33
C PHE A 67 24.54 -17.47 -29.78
N SER A 68 25.32 -16.74 -28.97
CA SER A 68 25.68 -15.34 -29.19
C SER A 68 26.62 -15.11 -30.38
N LYS A 69 27.13 -16.18 -30.99
CA LYS A 69 27.96 -16.11 -32.20
C LYS A 69 27.17 -15.70 -33.43
N THR A 70 25.91 -16.10 -33.53
CA THR A 70 25.01 -15.70 -34.63
C THR A 70 24.62 -14.23 -34.48
N ASP A 71 24.34 -13.81 -33.24
CA ASP A 71 23.86 -12.45 -32.91
C ASP A 71 25.01 -11.45 -32.64
N LYS A 72 26.26 -11.86 -32.89
CA LYS A 72 27.49 -11.05 -32.69
C LYS A 72 27.52 -10.31 -31.34
N LEU A 73 27.05 -10.99 -30.30
CA LEU A 73 26.87 -10.43 -28.97
C LEU A 73 28.04 -10.83 -28.07
N TYR A 74 28.75 -9.82 -27.57
CA TYR A 74 29.93 -9.98 -26.72
C TYR A 74 29.74 -9.30 -25.38
N VAL A 75 30.38 -9.86 -24.36
CA VAL A 75 30.46 -9.31 -23.01
C VAL A 75 31.92 -8.97 -22.72
N VAL A 76 32.12 -7.75 -22.22
CA VAL A 76 33.42 -7.23 -21.85
C VAL A 76 33.42 -6.90 -20.37
N LYS A 77 34.21 -7.66 -19.59
CA LYS A 77 34.36 -7.45 -18.15
C LYS A 77 35.56 -6.55 -17.89
N GLY A 78 35.39 -5.52 -17.07
CA GLY A 78 36.43 -4.53 -16.81
C GLY A 78 36.16 -3.71 -15.55
N ASP A 79 37.18 -3.01 -15.07
CA ASP A 79 37.02 -2.07 -13.96
C ASP A 79 36.22 -0.81 -14.38
N ALA A 80 35.82 0.01 -13.41
CA ALA A 80 34.98 1.18 -13.65
C ALA A 80 35.58 2.16 -14.69
N GLN A 81 36.91 2.30 -14.74
CA GLN A 81 37.59 3.21 -15.67
C GLN A 81 37.55 2.68 -17.10
N VAL A 82 37.75 1.37 -17.28
CA VAL A 82 37.67 0.71 -18.58
C VAL A 82 36.23 0.74 -19.11
N ILE A 83 35.25 0.47 -18.26
CA ILE A 83 33.84 0.48 -18.62
C ILE A 83 33.38 1.88 -19.05
N GLU A 84 33.83 2.93 -18.34
CA GLU A 84 33.54 4.33 -18.73
C GLU A 84 34.17 4.70 -20.08
N LYS A 85 35.41 4.28 -20.35
CA LYS A 85 36.06 4.49 -21.64
C LYS A 85 35.37 3.77 -22.80
N LEU A 86 34.85 2.57 -22.57
CA LEU A 86 34.07 1.83 -23.58
C LEU A 86 32.74 2.53 -23.88
N LYS A 87 32.04 3.02 -22.85
CA LYS A 87 30.79 3.79 -23.01
C LYS A 87 30.95 5.06 -23.83
N GLN A 88 32.09 5.74 -23.70
CA GLN A 88 32.39 7.00 -24.38
C GLN A 88 33.06 6.81 -25.75
N SER A 89 33.26 5.57 -26.21
CA SER A 89 33.94 5.31 -27.48
C SER A 89 33.00 5.54 -28.67
N ASP A 90 33.19 6.66 -29.36
CA ASP A 90 32.46 6.97 -30.59
C ASP A 90 32.76 5.99 -31.74
N GLU A 91 33.93 5.37 -31.74
CA GLU A 91 34.32 4.33 -32.70
C GLU A 91 33.45 3.07 -32.51
N LEU A 92 33.28 2.63 -31.26
CA LEU A 92 32.47 1.45 -30.95
C LEU A 92 30.99 1.70 -31.27
N ARG A 93 30.45 2.88 -30.92
CA ARG A 93 29.05 3.24 -31.20
C ARG A 93 28.70 3.24 -32.69
N LYS A 94 29.67 3.45 -33.59
CA LYS A 94 29.45 3.39 -35.05
C LYS A 94 29.40 1.96 -35.59
N LEU A 95 29.96 1.01 -34.85
CA LEU A 95 30.13 -0.39 -35.26
C LEU A 95 29.17 -1.32 -34.51
N THR A 96 28.48 -0.82 -33.50
CA THR A 96 27.58 -1.56 -32.62
C THR A 96 26.17 -1.01 -32.71
N GLU A 97 25.17 -1.88 -32.59
CA GLU A 97 23.78 -1.46 -32.45
C GLU A 97 23.54 -0.86 -31.07
N TYR A 98 24.18 -1.43 -30.05
CA TYR A 98 24.17 -0.91 -28.69
C TYR A 98 25.40 -1.36 -27.90
N VAL A 99 25.79 -0.47 -26.97
CA VAL A 99 26.86 -0.65 -25.99
C VAL A 99 26.26 -0.27 -24.64
N GLU A 100 25.93 -1.28 -23.83
CA GLU A 100 25.12 -1.10 -22.62
C GLU A 100 25.74 -1.80 -21.42
N GLU A 101 25.39 -1.32 -20.23
CA GLU A 101 25.70 -1.95 -18.96
C GLU A 101 25.09 -3.34 -18.90
N ASN A 102 25.93 -4.35 -18.63
CA ASN A 102 25.45 -5.70 -18.38
C ASN A 102 24.93 -5.79 -16.94
N TYR A 103 23.71 -5.28 -16.72
CA TYR A 103 23.10 -5.28 -15.40
C TYR A 103 22.91 -6.70 -14.85
N VAL A 104 23.32 -6.88 -13.60
CA VAL A 104 23.10 -8.13 -12.89
C VAL A 104 21.67 -8.14 -12.38
N TYR A 105 20.82 -8.91 -13.07
CA TYR A 105 19.49 -9.25 -12.58
C TYR A 105 19.63 -10.35 -11.53
N SER A 106 19.43 -9.99 -10.27
CA SER A 106 19.24 -10.97 -9.20
C SER A 106 17.79 -11.42 -9.16
N MET A 107 17.56 -12.70 -8.86
CA MET A 107 16.24 -13.13 -8.38
C MET A 107 15.95 -12.38 -7.08
N GLU A 108 15.03 -11.42 -7.12
CA GLU A 108 14.33 -10.99 -5.93
C GLU A 108 13.43 -12.15 -5.52
N PHE A 109 13.86 -12.95 -4.55
CA PHE A 109 12.89 -13.68 -3.75
C PHE A 109 12.00 -12.61 -3.12
N ILE A 110 10.73 -12.56 -3.54
CA ILE A 110 9.68 -11.97 -2.69
C ILE A 110 9.83 -12.73 -1.39
N GLY A 111 10.43 -12.06 -0.40
CA GLY A 111 11.10 -12.69 0.73
C GLY A 111 10.21 -13.74 1.38
N ASP A 112 10.86 -14.81 1.85
CA ASP A 112 10.25 -15.80 2.74
C ASP A 112 9.41 -15.05 3.79
N THR A 113 8.08 -15.01 3.62
CA THR A 113 7.18 -14.37 4.58
C THR A 113 7.02 -15.22 5.83
N ALA A 114 7.55 -16.44 5.80
CA ALA A 114 7.73 -17.26 6.96
C ALA A 114 8.74 -16.59 7.90
N PRO A 115 8.41 -16.42 9.18
CA PRO A 115 9.35 -15.92 10.16
C PRO A 115 10.61 -16.79 10.28
N ASN A 116 11.72 -16.18 10.66
CA ASN A 116 13.00 -16.90 10.86
C ASN A 116 13.07 -17.72 12.17
N ASP A 117 11.95 -17.81 12.89
CA ASP A 117 11.84 -18.51 14.17
C ASP A 117 11.88 -20.04 13.95
N PRO A 118 12.84 -20.78 14.56
CA PRO A 118 13.12 -22.19 14.22
C PRO A 118 11.91 -23.14 14.34
N MET A 119 11.00 -22.88 15.27
CA MET A 119 9.84 -23.74 15.54
C MET A 119 8.56 -23.26 14.81
N TYR A 120 8.62 -22.20 14.00
CA TYR A 120 7.46 -21.70 13.24
C TYR A 120 6.84 -22.78 12.34
N LYS A 121 7.65 -23.70 11.82
CA LYS A 121 7.19 -24.81 10.97
C LYS A 121 6.22 -25.76 11.69
N GLU A 122 6.28 -25.81 13.02
CA GLU A 122 5.41 -26.63 13.88
C GLU A 122 4.08 -25.92 14.20
N GLN A 123 3.99 -24.60 14.00
CA GLN A 123 2.79 -23.79 14.25
C GLN A 123 1.80 -23.85 13.08
N TRP A 124 1.20 -25.02 12.87
CA TRP A 124 0.17 -25.25 11.86
C TRP A 124 -0.99 -24.23 11.94
N ASN A 125 -1.29 -23.77 13.15
CA ASN A 125 -2.36 -22.83 13.48
C ASN A 125 -2.20 -21.48 12.78
N LEU A 126 -0.97 -21.00 12.60
CA LEU A 126 -0.67 -19.73 11.94
C LEU A 126 -0.92 -19.81 10.43
N LYS A 127 -0.55 -20.94 9.82
CA LYS A 127 -0.87 -21.23 8.41
C LYS A 127 -2.37 -21.42 8.20
N ALA A 128 -3.06 -22.06 9.13
CA ALA A 128 -4.50 -22.33 9.04
C ALA A 128 -5.36 -21.05 8.93
N ILE A 129 -4.87 -19.93 9.48
CA ILE A 129 -5.53 -18.61 9.41
C ILE A 129 -4.97 -17.69 8.33
N ASN A 130 -4.08 -18.19 7.45
CA ASN A 130 -3.39 -17.41 6.41
C ASN A 130 -2.61 -16.19 6.94
N ILE A 131 -1.90 -16.33 8.06
CA ILE A 131 -1.30 -15.17 8.73
C ILE A 131 -0.21 -14.46 7.92
N GLU A 132 0.61 -15.20 7.16
CA GLU A 132 1.77 -14.64 6.45
C GLU A 132 1.37 -13.55 5.45
N LYS A 133 0.23 -13.75 4.76
CA LYS A 133 -0.34 -12.75 3.85
C LYS A 133 -0.86 -11.51 4.60
N ALA A 134 -1.33 -11.67 5.83
CA ALA A 134 -1.73 -10.54 6.67
C ALA A 134 -0.51 -9.71 7.11
N TRP A 135 0.59 -10.37 7.48
CA TRP A 135 1.84 -9.70 7.89
C TRP A 135 2.48 -8.85 6.80
N GLN A 136 2.24 -9.14 5.53
CA GLN A 136 2.64 -8.27 4.43
C GLN A 136 2.03 -6.86 4.55
N LYS A 137 0.85 -6.73 5.19
CA LYS A 137 0.14 -5.46 5.36
C LYS A 137 0.33 -4.84 6.75
N THR A 138 0.19 -5.62 7.81
CA THR A 138 0.30 -5.12 9.19
C THR A 138 0.66 -6.25 10.17
N LYS A 139 1.31 -5.87 11.27
CA LYS A 139 1.76 -6.78 12.34
C LYS A 139 1.17 -6.41 13.71
N GLY A 140 0.20 -5.49 13.74
CA GLY A 140 -0.50 -5.07 14.96
C GLY A 140 0.12 -3.88 15.69
N LYS A 141 1.02 -3.14 15.05
CA LYS A 141 1.71 -1.99 15.66
C LYS A 141 0.74 -0.95 16.21
N GLY A 142 0.99 -0.51 17.45
CA GLY A 142 0.23 0.54 18.11
C GLY A 142 -1.08 0.09 18.72
N ILE A 143 -1.38 -1.21 18.69
CA ILE A 143 -2.55 -1.81 19.33
C ILE A 143 -2.14 -2.41 20.67
N THR A 144 -2.94 -2.18 21.71
CA THR A 144 -2.76 -2.76 23.03
C THR A 144 -3.81 -3.83 23.30
N ILE A 145 -3.40 -5.05 23.63
CA ILE A 145 -4.29 -6.17 23.93
C ILE A 145 -4.17 -6.53 25.40
N ALA A 146 -5.27 -6.41 26.13
CA ALA A 146 -5.39 -6.88 27.50
C ALA A 146 -5.64 -8.38 27.53
N VAL A 147 -4.76 -9.09 28.25
CA VAL A 147 -4.86 -10.53 28.49
C VAL A 147 -5.34 -10.71 29.92
N ILE A 148 -6.65 -10.98 30.06
CA ILE A 148 -7.31 -11.24 31.34
C ILE A 148 -7.25 -12.74 31.61
N ASP A 149 -6.28 -13.17 32.43
CA ASP A 149 -5.90 -14.59 32.57
C ASP A 149 -5.16 -14.86 33.92
N THR A 150 -4.26 -15.86 33.97
CA THR A 150 -3.43 -16.22 35.13
C THR A 150 -2.22 -15.30 35.34
N GLY A 151 -2.12 -14.21 34.58
CA GLY A 151 -0.94 -13.35 34.48
C GLY A 151 -0.10 -13.67 33.25
N VAL A 152 0.96 -12.88 33.01
CA VAL A 152 1.89 -13.10 31.89
C VAL A 152 3.32 -12.91 32.36
N SER A 153 4.13 -13.97 32.21
CA SER A 153 5.55 -13.94 32.53
C SER A 153 6.37 -13.65 31.27
N ARG A 154 7.38 -12.77 31.39
CA ARG A 154 8.31 -12.45 30.30
C ARG A 154 9.32 -13.59 30.10
N VAL A 155 8.87 -14.67 29.47
CA VAL A 155 9.72 -15.78 29.04
C VAL A 155 10.70 -15.35 27.94
N ALA A 156 11.69 -16.19 27.64
CA ALA A 156 12.76 -15.88 26.69
C ALA A 156 12.23 -15.36 25.34
N ASP A 157 11.18 -15.99 24.84
CA ASP A 157 10.58 -15.67 23.54
C ASP A 157 9.51 -14.54 23.59
N LEU A 158 9.27 -13.96 24.77
CA LEU A 158 8.50 -12.73 24.96
C LEU A 158 9.40 -11.53 25.28
N LYS A 159 10.73 -11.70 25.21
CA LYS A 159 11.69 -10.66 25.58
C LYS A 159 11.56 -9.37 24.74
N ASN A 160 11.24 -9.50 23.45
CA ASN A 160 11.09 -8.36 22.54
C ASN A 160 9.63 -7.89 22.42
N THR A 161 8.68 -8.59 23.05
CA THR A 161 7.28 -8.19 23.09
C THR A 161 7.13 -6.94 23.95
N ASN A 162 6.34 -5.98 23.46
CA ASN A 162 6.04 -4.77 24.23
C ASN A 162 5.00 -5.10 25.30
N PHE A 163 5.26 -4.68 26.53
CA PHE A 163 4.29 -4.77 27.62
C PHE A 163 3.98 -3.39 28.14
N VAL A 164 2.69 -3.11 28.34
CA VAL A 164 2.23 -1.95 29.10
C VAL A 164 1.96 -2.34 30.55
N LYS A 165 1.62 -1.36 31.40
CA LYS A 165 1.34 -1.60 32.81
C LYS A 165 0.19 -2.60 32.96
N GLY A 166 0.41 -3.63 33.77
CA GLY A 166 -0.59 -4.63 34.14
C GLY A 166 -1.03 -4.50 35.60
N TYR A 167 -1.85 -5.46 36.04
CA TYR A 167 -2.29 -5.56 37.43
C TYR A 167 -2.70 -6.99 37.80
N ASP A 168 -2.42 -7.38 39.03
CA ASP A 168 -2.83 -8.64 39.64
C ASP A 168 -3.97 -8.39 40.63
N PHE A 169 -5.19 -8.69 40.17
CA PHE A 169 -6.43 -8.57 40.95
C PHE A 169 -6.59 -9.71 41.96
N VAL A 170 -5.83 -10.80 41.83
CA VAL A 170 -5.89 -11.93 42.78
C VAL A 170 -5.13 -11.60 44.05
N ASN A 171 -4.03 -10.86 43.93
CA ASN A 171 -3.14 -10.53 45.05
C ASN A 171 -2.98 -9.02 45.30
N ASP A 172 -3.79 -8.19 44.64
CA ASP A 172 -3.81 -6.72 44.77
C ASP A 172 -2.44 -6.04 44.63
N ARG A 173 -1.77 -6.28 43.50
CA ARG A 173 -0.43 -5.72 43.22
C ARG A 173 -0.20 -5.44 41.74
N GLU A 174 0.78 -4.58 41.43
CA GLU A 174 1.10 -4.24 40.03
C GLU A 174 1.79 -5.37 39.25
N ASP A 175 2.44 -6.30 39.96
CA ASP A 175 3.11 -7.44 39.34
C ASP A 175 2.11 -8.54 38.94
N ALA A 176 1.74 -8.54 37.65
CA ALA A 176 0.86 -9.51 37.02
C ALA A 176 1.59 -10.70 36.40
N SER A 177 2.73 -11.11 36.99
CA SER A 177 3.47 -12.30 36.55
C SER A 177 2.63 -13.57 36.65
N ASP A 178 2.84 -14.48 35.70
CA ASP A 178 2.12 -15.75 35.62
C ASP A 178 2.73 -16.77 36.59
N ASP A 179 1.86 -17.56 37.22
CA ASP A 179 2.21 -18.67 38.09
C ASP A 179 1.54 -20.00 37.66
N ASN A 180 0.83 -20.02 36.54
CA ASN A 180 0.17 -21.21 36.00
C ASN A 180 0.72 -21.63 34.63
N GLY A 181 1.08 -20.65 33.80
CA GLY A 181 1.54 -20.86 32.42
C GLY A 181 0.42 -20.75 31.38
N HIS A 182 -0.85 -20.64 31.79
CA HIS A 182 -1.95 -20.47 30.86
C HIS A 182 -1.93 -19.08 30.21
N GLY A 183 -1.89 -18.01 31.01
CA GLY A 183 -1.89 -16.64 30.50
C GLY A 183 -0.66 -16.29 29.67
N THR A 184 0.52 -16.81 30.04
CA THR A 184 1.73 -16.64 29.22
C THR A 184 1.61 -17.31 27.85
N HIS A 185 1.00 -18.50 27.78
CA HIS A 185 0.75 -19.19 26.51
C HIS A 185 -0.26 -18.44 25.62
N VAL A 186 -1.32 -17.91 26.24
CA VAL A 186 -2.33 -17.06 25.58
C VAL A 186 -1.68 -15.79 25.02
N ALA A 187 -0.90 -15.07 25.83
CA ALA A 187 -0.19 -13.87 25.41
C ALA A 187 0.81 -14.16 24.28
N GLY A 188 1.51 -15.29 24.34
CA GLY A 188 2.38 -15.77 23.27
C GLY A 188 1.65 -15.99 21.95
N THR A 189 0.49 -16.64 21.98
CA THR A 189 -0.34 -16.81 20.78
C THR A 189 -0.71 -15.46 20.13
N ILE A 190 -0.93 -14.42 20.93
CA ILE A 190 -1.23 -13.07 20.44
C ILE A 190 0.03 -12.38 19.92
N ALA A 191 1.10 -12.29 20.71
CA ALA A 191 2.23 -11.39 20.42
C ALA A 191 3.60 -11.95 20.85
N GLN A 192 3.84 -13.26 20.68
CA GLN A 192 5.20 -13.82 20.76
C GLN A 192 6.18 -13.00 19.92
N SER A 193 7.40 -12.80 20.42
CA SER A 193 8.47 -12.18 19.63
C SER A 193 8.64 -13.00 18.36
N THR A 194 8.64 -12.34 17.20
CA THR A 194 8.71 -13.00 15.89
C THR A 194 9.86 -12.40 15.10
N ASN A 195 10.50 -13.19 14.24
CA ASN A 195 11.73 -12.85 13.52
C ASN A 195 12.95 -12.61 14.43
N ASN A 196 13.04 -13.33 15.56
CA ASN A 196 14.13 -13.19 16.53
C ASN A 196 15.17 -14.35 16.46
N ASN A 197 15.06 -15.25 15.48
CA ASN A 197 15.82 -16.49 15.34
C ASN A 197 15.73 -17.44 16.55
N PHE A 198 14.62 -17.39 17.29
CA PHE A 198 14.39 -18.18 18.51
C PHE A 198 12.94 -18.64 18.57
N GLY A 199 12.69 -19.81 19.15
CA GLY A 199 11.35 -20.26 19.48
C GLY A 199 10.33 -20.21 18.33
N VAL A 200 9.22 -19.55 18.58
CA VAL A 200 7.96 -19.58 17.82
C VAL A 200 7.48 -18.14 17.50
N ALA A 201 6.41 -18.01 16.71
CA ALA A 201 5.84 -16.72 16.31
C ALA A 201 4.48 -16.42 16.94
N GLY A 202 4.15 -15.12 17.01
CA GLY A 202 2.88 -14.57 17.50
C GLY A 202 2.10 -13.88 16.37
N ILE A 203 0.78 -13.74 16.51
CA ILE A 203 -0.09 -13.26 15.42
C ILE A 203 0.07 -11.75 15.17
N ALA A 204 0.04 -10.95 16.22
CA ALA A 204 0.19 -9.50 16.22
C ALA A 204 1.48 -9.13 16.97
N TYR A 205 2.62 -9.60 16.48
CA TYR A 205 3.91 -9.52 17.17
C TYR A 205 4.50 -8.10 17.31
N GLU A 206 3.91 -7.08 16.69
CA GLU A 206 4.26 -5.66 16.94
C GLU A 206 3.27 -4.96 17.90
N ALA A 207 2.28 -5.68 18.41
CA ALA A 207 1.32 -5.16 19.38
C ALA A 207 1.90 -5.16 20.81
N SER A 208 1.23 -4.44 21.71
CA SER A 208 1.55 -4.39 23.13
C SER A 208 0.62 -5.28 23.95
N ILE A 209 1.15 -5.99 24.94
CA ILE A 209 0.38 -6.81 25.88
C ILE A 209 0.16 -6.06 27.19
N MET A 210 -1.09 -6.03 27.66
CA MET A 210 -1.47 -5.57 29.00
C MET A 210 -1.81 -6.81 29.85
N PRO A 211 -0.94 -7.24 30.76
CA PRO A 211 -1.18 -8.44 31.55
C PRO A 211 -2.11 -8.15 32.73
N LEU A 212 -3.26 -8.82 32.79
CA LEU A 212 -4.24 -8.67 33.88
C LEU A 212 -4.50 -10.04 34.51
N LYS A 213 -3.96 -10.24 35.71
CA LYS A 213 -4.10 -11.51 36.44
C LYS A 213 -5.39 -11.48 37.25
N VAL A 214 -6.32 -12.34 36.88
CA VAL A 214 -7.62 -12.55 37.56
C VAL A 214 -7.84 -14.00 37.94
N LEU A 215 -7.00 -14.91 37.44
CA LEU A 215 -7.00 -16.32 37.78
C LEU A 215 -5.80 -16.64 38.67
N SER A 216 -6.06 -17.31 39.79
CA SER A 216 -5.04 -17.79 40.73
C SER A 216 -4.20 -18.92 40.11
N ALA A 217 -3.16 -19.38 40.82
CA ALA A 217 -2.30 -20.49 40.38
C ALA A 217 -3.07 -21.79 40.05
N SER A 218 -4.28 -21.97 40.59
CA SER A 218 -5.16 -23.11 40.28
C SER A 218 -5.99 -22.92 39.00
N GLY A 219 -5.94 -21.75 38.37
CA GLY A 219 -6.74 -21.38 37.20
C GLY A 219 -8.16 -20.91 37.55
N ALA A 220 -8.47 -20.69 38.83
CA ALA A 220 -9.77 -20.18 39.29
C ALA A 220 -9.69 -18.69 39.63
N GLY A 221 -10.77 -17.95 39.33
CA GLY A 221 -10.92 -16.53 39.63
C GLY A 221 -12.38 -16.15 39.85
N THR A 222 -12.62 -14.94 40.36
CA THR A 222 -13.97 -14.49 40.68
C THR A 222 -14.54 -13.56 39.61
N ILE A 223 -15.87 -13.44 39.56
CA ILE A 223 -16.55 -12.51 38.65
C ILE A 223 -16.19 -11.05 38.98
N ALA A 224 -15.92 -10.72 40.24
CA ALA A 224 -15.54 -9.38 40.65
C ALA A 224 -14.20 -8.98 40.04
N ASP A 225 -13.16 -9.81 40.21
CA ASP A 225 -11.81 -9.57 39.68
C ASP A 225 -11.83 -9.45 38.15
N ILE A 226 -12.60 -10.32 37.47
CA ILE A 226 -12.73 -10.26 36.01
C ILE A 226 -13.43 -8.97 35.58
N ALA A 227 -14.52 -8.56 36.25
CA ALA A 227 -15.25 -7.35 35.90
C ALA A 227 -14.39 -6.08 36.11
N GLU A 228 -13.64 -6.02 37.21
CA GLU A 228 -12.70 -4.92 37.48
C GLU A 228 -11.56 -4.87 36.46
N ALA A 229 -11.02 -6.03 36.07
CA ALA A 229 -10.00 -6.12 35.03
C ALA A 229 -10.51 -5.62 33.66
N ILE A 230 -11.76 -5.89 33.29
CA ILE A 230 -12.37 -5.38 32.06
C ILE A 230 -12.44 -3.85 32.09
N ILE A 231 -12.88 -3.27 33.20
CA ILE A 231 -12.96 -1.81 33.38
C ILE A 231 -11.56 -1.19 33.35
N PHE A 232 -10.61 -1.78 34.09
CA PHE A 232 -9.22 -1.35 34.12
C PHE A 232 -8.60 -1.35 32.72
N ALA A 233 -8.80 -2.42 31.94
CA ALA A 233 -8.30 -2.51 30.57
C ALA A 233 -8.81 -1.36 29.70
N ALA A 234 -10.13 -1.10 29.75
CA ALA A 234 -10.74 -0.03 28.99
C ALA A 234 -10.29 1.38 29.42
N ASP A 235 -9.99 1.56 30.71
CA ASP A 235 -9.50 2.83 31.25
C ASP A 235 -8.01 3.08 30.95
N ASN A 236 -7.23 2.01 30.81
CA ASN A 236 -5.79 2.07 30.60
C ASN A 236 -5.38 1.87 29.12
N GLY A 237 -6.32 2.10 28.19
CA GLY A 237 -6.02 2.17 26.76
C GLY A 237 -5.88 0.83 26.05
N ALA A 238 -6.48 -0.24 26.58
CA ALA A 238 -6.62 -1.47 25.81
C ALA A 238 -7.55 -1.23 24.60
N ASN A 239 -7.12 -1.71 23.44
CA ASN A 239 -7.91 -1.78 22.22
C ASN A 239 -8.74 -3.05 22.17
N VAL A 240 -8.13 -4.16 22.62
CA VAL A 240 -8.71 -5.50 22.57
C VAL A 240 -8.62 -6.11 23.95
N ILE A 241 -9.68 -6.78 24.40
CA ILE A 241 -9.68 -7.61 25.61
C ILE A 241 -9.83 -9.07 25.20
N ASN A 242 -8.85 -9.89 25.58
CA ASN A 242 -8.89 -11.34 25.44
C ASN A 242 -9.22 -11.99 26.79
N MET A 243 -10.33 -12.76 26.83
CA MET A 243 -10.72 -13.58 27.97
C MET A 243 -10.71 -15.06 27.59
N SER A 244 -9.58 -15.71 27.80
CA SER A 244 -9.39 -17.16 27.57
C SER A 244 -9.92 -18.02 28.73
N LEU A 245 -11.05 -17.59 29.30
CA LEU A 245 -11.67 -18.13 30.50
C LEU A 245 -13.19 -18.24 30.34
N GLY A 246 -13.84 -19.00 31.20
CA GLY A 246 -15.29 -19.13 31.24
C GLY A 246 -15.74 -20.29 32.11
N GLY A 247 -17.05 -20.43 32.30
CA GLY A 247 -17.65 -21.53 33.07
C GLY A 247 -18.64 -21.11 34.15
N GLY A 248 -18.91 -19.81 34.29
CA GLY A 248 -19.92 -19.27 35.21
C GLY A 248 -21.31 -19.09 34.60
N GLY A 249 -22.25 -18.66 35.45
CA GLY A 249 -23.58 -18.21 35.05
C GLY A 249 -23.61 -16.74 34.61
N GLU A 250 -24.79 -16.29 34.19
CA GLU A 250 -25.03 -14.88 33.89
C GLU A 250 -24.88 -14.01 35.16
N SER A 251 -24.32 -12.82 34.98
CA SER A 251 -24.05 -11.85 36.03
C SER A 251 -24.20 -10.45 35.47
N LYS A 252 -25.03 -9.64 36.14
CA LYS A 252 -25.26 -8.25 35.77
C LYS A 252 -23.97 -7.41 35.83
N LEU A 253 -23.14 -7.64 36.85
CA LEU A 253 -21.85 -6.95 37.01
C LEU A 253 -20.93 -7.18 35.79
N MET A 254 -20.85 -8.43 35.33
CA MET A 254 -20.03 -8.79 34.17
C MET A 254 -20.57 -8.14 32.89
N GLN A 255 -21.90 -8.18 32.69
CA GLN A 255 -22.53 -7.54 31.54
C GLN A 255 -22.30 -6.02 31.52
N ASP A 256 -22.39 -5.36 32.68
CA ASP A 256 -22.18 -3.91 32.79
C ASP A 256 -20.73 -3.53 32.50
N ALA A 257 -19.75 -4.34 32.94
CA ALA A 257 -18.34 -4.15 32.61
C ALA A 257 -18.07 -4.34 31.11
N ILE A 258 -18.66 -5.35 30.47
CA ILE A 258 -18.58 -5.57 29.02
C ILE A 258 -19.18 -4.40 28.26
N ASP A 259 -20.36 -3.93 28.68
CA ASP A 259 -21.02 -2.78 28.06
C ASP A 259 -20.20 -1.50 28.21
N TYR A 260 -19.53 -1.31 29.34
CA TYR A 260 -18.63 -0.19 29.57
C TYR A 260 -17.43 -0.21 28.61
N ALA A 261 -16.70 -1.33 28.55
CA ALA A 261 -15.56 -1.48 27.66
C ALA A 261 -15.96 -1.32 26.18
N TYR A 262 -17.07 -1.93 25.76
CA TYR A 262 -17.58 -1.81 24.39
C TYR A 262 -17.92 -0.36 24.02
N LYS A 263 -18.55 0.41 24.93
CA LYS A 263 -18.85 1.84 24.71
C LYS A 263 -17.59 2.70 24.58
N LYS A 264 -16.48 2.28 25.17
CA LYS A 264 -15.16 2.91 24.98
C LYS A 264 -14.47 2.52 23.67
N GLY A 265 -15.11 1.69 22.85
CA GLY A 265 -14.55 1.23 21.58
C GLY A 265 -13.59 0.05 21.73
N VAL A 266 -13.63 -0.66 22.86
CA VAL A 266 -12.79 -1.84 23.09
C VAL A 266 -13.45 -3.08 22.51
N THR A 267 -12.71 -3.83 21.69
CA THR A 267 -13.18 -5.10 21.14
C THR A 267 -12.97 -6.23 22.14
N ILE A 268 -14.01 -7.01 22.44
CA ILE A 268 -13.96 -8.04 23.49
C ILE A 268 -14.08 -9.43 22.86
N VAL A 269 -13.15 -10.32 23.17
CA VAL A 269 -13.06 -11.68 22.63
C VAL A 269 -13.00 -12.68 23.78
N ALA A 270 -13.78 -13.76 23.71
CA ALA A 270 -13.80 -14.76 24.76
C ALA A 270 -13.95 -16.20 24.24
N ALA A 271 -13.40 -17.14 25.01
CA ALA A 271 -13.44 -18.57 24.73
C ALA A 271 -14.83 -19.17 24.96
N ALA A 272 -15.33 -19.98 24.02
CA ALA A 272 -16.67 -20.58 24.12
C ALA A 272 -16.84 -21.64 25.22
N GLY A 273 -15.74 -22.28 25.64
CA GLY A 273 -15.72 -23.32 26.68
C GLY A 273 -15.43 -24.72 26.14
N ASN A 274 -14.98 -25.61 27.05
CA ASN A 274 -14.38 -26.91 26.70
C ASN A 274 -15.21 -28.11 27.21
N SER A 275 -16.54 -28.07 27.09
CA SER A 275 -17.43 -29.13 27.61
C SER A 275 -18.29 -29.83 26.55
N ASN A 276 -18.03 -29.58 25.26
CA ASN A 276 -18.81 -30.08 24.13
C ASN A 276 -20.33 -29.84 24.27
N ARG A 277 -20.70 -28.68 24.81
CA ARG A 277 -22.11 -28.29 25.01
C ARG A 277 -22.61 -27.41 23.86
N ASN A 278 -23.89 -27.53 23.55
CA ASN A 278 -24.61 -26.73 22.56
C ASN A 278 -24.96 -25.31 23.07
N ALA A 279 -24.01 -24.67 23.75
CA ALA A 279 -24.03 -23.24 24.07
C ALA A 279 -22.65 -22.78 24.51
N ALA A 280 -22.29 -21.54 24.15
CA ALA A 280 -21.13 -20.87 24.73
C ALA A 280 -21.30 -20.62 26.25
N PHE A 281 -20.20 -20.65 26.99
CA PHE A 281 -20.17 -20.22 28.39
C PHE A 281 -20.11 -18.69 28.51
N TYR A 282 -20.43 -18.17 29.70
CA TYR A 282 -20.13 -16.78 30.03
C TYR A 282 -18.63 -16.64 30.37
N PRO A 283 -17.97 -15.54 29.94
CA PRO A 283 -18.56 -14.34 29.34
C PRO A 283 -18.78 -14.38 27.81
N ALA A 284 -18.31 -15.41 27.10
CA ALA A 284 -18.45 -15.48 25.63
C ALA A 284 -19.90 -15.36 25.13
N ARG A 285 -20.88 -15.83 25.90
CA ARG A 285 -22.30 -15.75 25.55
C ARG A 285 -22.91 -14.35 25.63
N TYR A 286 -22.26 -13.37 26.26
CA TYR A 286 -22.81 -12.02 26.32
C TYR A 286 -22.88 -11.38 24.94
N PRO A 287 -23.92 -10.56 24.66
CA PRO A 287 -23.89 -9.67 23.51
C PRO A 287 -22.63 -8.80 23.55
N LYS A 288 -22.12 -8.41 22.37
CA LYS A 288 -20.91 -7.56 22.19
C LYS A 288 -19.58 -8.24 22.53
N VAL A 289 -19.60 -9.50 22.97
CA VAL A 289 -18.42 -10.35 23.06
C VAL A 289 -18.36 -11.22 21.81
N ILE A 290 -17.18 -11.32 21.21
CA ILE A 290 -16.92 -12.23 20.10
C ILE A 290 -16.59 -13.60 20.71
N ALA A 291 -17.51 -14.55 20.56
CA ALA A 291 -17.37 -15.89 21.09
C ALA A 291 -16.64 -16.83 20.11
N VAL A 292 -15.60 -17.49 20.61
CA VAL A 292 -14.68 -18.27 19.79
C VAL A 292 -14.75 -19.77 20.11
N SER A 293 -15.17 -20.58 19.12
CA SER A 293 -15.06 -22.04 19.17
C SER A 293 -13.70 -22.53 18.66
N ALA A 294 -13.32 -23.75 19.02
CA ALA A 294 -12.02 -24.33 18.71
C ALA A 294 -12.09 -25.37 17.59
N THR A 295 -11.13 -25.32 16.67
CA THR A 295 -10.89 -26.34 15.65
C THR A 295 -9.57 -27.07 15.86
N GLY A 296 -9.52 -28.33 15.40
CA GLY A 296 -8.29 -29.10 15.27
C GLY A 296 -7.52 -28.77 13.98
N ILE A 297 -6.43 -29.52 13.75
CA ILE A 297 -5.53 -29.34 12.60
C ILE A 297 -6.21 -29.57 11.24
N THR A 298 -7.22 -30.44 11.18
CA THR A 298 -8.01 -30.71 9.98
C THR A 298 -9.06 -29.64 9.69
N GLY A 299 -9.25 -28.69 10.61
CA GLY A 299 -10.34 -27.71 10.55
C GLY A 299 -11.63 -28.19 11.22
N ASP A 300 -11.78 -29.47 11.54
CA ASP A 300 -12.96 -29.97 12.24
C ASP A 300 -13.09 -29.37 13.65
N LYS A 301 -14.32 -29.23 14.13
CA LYS A 301 -14.59 -28.82 15.50
C LYS A 301 -13.84 -29.72 16.47
N ALA A 302 -13.07 -29.12 17.37
CA ALA A 302 -12.37 -29.87 18.40
C ALA A 302 -13.38 -30.66 19.26
N PRO A 303 -13.09 -31.92 19.65
CA PRO A 303 -14.05 -32.76 20.37
C PRO A 303 -14.58 -32.14 21.67
N TYR A 304 -13.77 -31.31 22.33
CA TYR A 304 -14.12 -30.63 23.58
C TYR A 304 -14.85 -29.28 23.36
N SER A 305 -14.79 -28.68 22.17
CA SER A 305 -15.29 -27.31 21.97
C SER A 305 -16.80 -27.26 22.16
N ASN A 306 -17.25 -26.32 23.00
CA ASN A 306 -18.63 -25.87 22.98
C ASN A 306 -18.97 -25.27 21.60
N TYR A 307 -20.25 -25.33 21.26
CA TYR A 307 -20.80 -24.94 19.97
C TYR A 307 -22.22 -24.39 20.11
N GLY A 308 -22.86 -23.99 19.02
CA GLY A 308 -24.27 -23.67 19.02
C GLY A 308 -24.58 -22.24 19.39
N ALA A 309 -25.50 -22.05 20.33
CA ALA A 309 -25.97 -20.72 20.69
C ALA A 309 -24.83 -19.84 21.23
N GLY A 310 -24.68 -18.67 20.62
CA GLY A 310 -23.69 -17.68 21.02
C GLY A 310 -22.28 -17.93 20.50
N ILE A 311 -22.07 -18.70 19.43
CA ILE A 311 -20.78 -18.79 18.72
C ILE A 311 -20.76 -17.82 17.55
N ASP A 312 -19.70 -17.01 17.45
CA ASP A 312 -19.53 -16.03 16.37
C ASP A 312 -18.55 -16.48 15.29
N VAL A 313 -17.46 -17.15 15.67
CA VAL A 313 -16.38 -17.57 14.76
C VAL A 313 -15.60 -18.76 15.34
N ALA A 314 -15.01 -19.57 14.47
CA ALA A 314 -14.11 -20.65 14.86
C ALA A 314 -12.64 -20.31 14.56
N ALA A 315 -11.74 -20.69 15.47
CA ALA A 315 -10.30 -20.52 15.29
C ALA A 315 -9.50 -21.74 15.78
N PRO A 316 -8.23 -21.88 15.39
CA PRO A 316 -7.37 -22.97 15.83
C PRO A 316 -7.26 -23.04 17.36
N GLY A 317 -7.82 -24.11 17.96
CA GLY A 317 -7.68 -24.38 19.40
C GLY A 317 -6.91 -25.67 19.68
N GLY A 318 -6.65 -26.48 18.66
CA GLY A 318 -5.87 -27.71 18.74
C GLY A 318 -6.66 -28.93 19.20
N SER A 319 -6.16 -30.11 18.87
CA SER A 319 -6.68 -31.40 19.31
C SER A 319 -5.53 -32.39 19.39
N ILE A 320 -4.98 -32.53 20.59
CA ILE A 320 -3.88 -33.44 20.90
C ILE A 320 -4.44 -34.86 21.01
N ALA A 321 -3.89 -35.78 20.22
CA ALA A 321 -4.27 -37.18 20.30
C ALA A 321 -3.74 -37.76 21.62
N ARG A 322 -4.62 -38.34 22.44
CA ARG A 322 -4.17 -39.10 23.63
C ARG A 322 -3.54 -40.41 23.16
N SER A 323 -2.28 -40.65 23.56
CA SER A 323 -1.68 -41.98 23.46
C SER A 323 -2.49 -42.98 24.32
N LYS A 324 -2.73 -44.18 23.81
CA LYS A 324 -3.37 -45.28 24.54
C LYS A 324 -2.51 -45.77 25.73
N THR A 325 -1.22 -45.44 25.78
CA THR A 325 -0.27 -45.89 26.79
C THR A 325 0.01 -44.88 27.91
N GLY A 326 -0.60 -43.68 27.87
CA GLY A 326 -0.40 -42.66 28.91
C GLY A 326 0.95 -41.93 28.89
N GLU A 327 1.86 -42.30 27.99
CA GLU A 327 3.04 -41.50 27.65
C GLU A 327 2.63 -40.21 26.93
N THR A 328 3.51 -39.19 26.93
CA THR A 328 3.30 -37.90 26.25
C THR A 328 2.95 -38.16 24.80
N GLY A 329 1.65 -38.15 24.49
CA GLY A 329 1.13 -38.43 23.16
C GLY A 329 1.64 -37.42 22.15
N ASP A 330 1.45 -37.73 20.87
CA ASP A 330 1.72 -36.82 19.77
C ASP A 330 1.02 -35.47 20.00
N THR A 331 1.82 -34.46 20.36
CA THR A 331 1.37 -33.08 20.64
C THR A 331 1.28 -32.22 19.38
N SER A 332 1.55 -32.78 18.19
CA SER A 332 1.52 -32.05 16.91
C SER A 332 0.18 -31.37 16.61
N GLY A 333 -0.92 -31.90 17.18
CA GLY A 333 -2.25 -31.32 17.07
C GLY A 333 -2.52 -30.13 17.99
N GLY A 334 -1.63 -29.80 18.93
CA GLY A 334 -1.79 -28.68 19.87
C GLY A 334 -1.29 -27.33 19.32
N ILE A 335 -1.51 -26.28 20.10
CA ILE A 335 -1.00 -24.92 19.83
C ILE A 335 0.29 -24.73 20.63
N LEU A 336 1.41 -24.63 19.93
CA LEU A 336 2.75 -24.55 20.52
C LEU A 336 3.14 -23.11 20.81
N GLN A 337 3.47 -22.81 22.08
CA GLN A 337 4.04 -21.52 22.49
C GLN A 337 5.11 -21.65 23.58
N ASN A 338 6.01 -20.68 23.69
CA ASN A 338 6.85 -20.53 24.90
C ASN A 338 5.97 -20.05 26.05
N THR A 339 5.95 -20.81 27.13
CA THR A 339 5.27 -20.47 28.38
C THR A 339 6.15 -20.82 29.59
N ILE A 340 5.59 -20.85 30.80
CA ILE A 340 6.26 -21.28 32.02
C ILE A 340 5.75 -22.65 32.48
N ASP A 341 6.61 -23.43 33.13
CA ASP A 341 6.17 -24.60 33.88
C ASP A 341 5.58 -24.17 35.22
N PRO A 342 4.34 -24.58 35.57
CA PRO A 342 3.72 -24.15 36.83
C PRO A 342 4.47 -24.63 38.09
N LYS A 343 5.27 -25.70 38.00
CA LYS A 343 6.03 -26.26 39.14
C LYS A 343 7.37 -25.58 39.30
N THR A 344 8.15 -25.46 38.21
CA THR A 344 9.52 -24.90 38.29
C THR A 344 9.56 -23.39 38.04
N LYS A 345 8.50 -22.81 37.46
CA LYS A 345 8.41 -21.43 36.95
C LYS A 345 9.41 -21.14 35.83
N GLU A 346 10.07 -22.17 35.28
CA GLU A 346 11.04 -22.02 34.22
C GLU A 346 10.36 -21.91 32.85
N SER A 347 11.03 -21.25 31.92
CA SER A 347 10.61 -21.09 30.53
C SER A 347 10.63 -22.44 29.80
N VAL A 348 9.52 -22.79 29.14
CA VAL A 348 9.33 -24.06 28.43
C VAL A 348 8.44 -23.87 27.20
N PHE A 349 8.76 -24.54 26.09
CA PHE A 349 7.86 -24.64 24.94
C PHE A 349 6.84 -25.76 25.18
N ARG A 350 5.55 -25.43 25.13
CA ARG A 350 4.49 -26.40 25.40
C ARG A 350 3.31 -26.23 24.45
N ALA A 351 2.78 -27.36 24.00
CA ALA A 351 1.56 -27.41 23.21
C ALA A 351 0.33 -27.51 24.13
N PHE A 352 -0.60 -26.57 23.99
CA PHE A 352 -1.89 -26.60 24.68
C PHE A 352 -3.04 -26.84 23.70
N GLN A 353 -4.19 -27.24 24.24
CA GLN A 353 -5.44 -27.32 23.49
C GLN A 353 -6.57 -26.66 24.29
N GLY A 354 -7.49 -26.01 23.60
CA GLY A 354 -8.68 -25.42 24.20
C GLY A 354 -9.27 -24.29 23.37
N THR A 355 -10.52 -23.93 23.64
CA THR A 355 -11.09 -22.64 23.18
C THR A 355 -10.30 -21.46 23.73
N SER A 356 -9.60 -21.65 24.86
CA SER A 356 -8.63 -20.71 25.43
C SER A 356 -7.43 -20.42 24.54
N MET A 357 -7.07 -21.35 23.64
CA MET A 357 -6.04 -21.12 22.62
C MET A 357 -6.66 -20.62 21.30
N ALA A 358 -7.95 -20.85 21.05
CA ALA A 358 -8.66 -20.30 19.89
C ALA A 358 -8.95 -18.80 20.05
N ALA A 359 -9.41 -18.36 21.22
CA ALA A 359 -9.68 -16.95 21.51
C ALA A 359 -8.50 -15.98 21.19
N PRO A 360 -7.24 -16.26 21.59
CA PRO A 360 -6.11 -15.38 21.27
C PRO A 360 -5.80 -15.33 19.78
N HIS A 361 -6.19 -16.33 18.98
CA HIS A 361 -6.09 -16.20 17.52
C HIS A 361 -6.98 -15.09 16.99
N VAL A 362 -8.23 -15.04 17.45
CA VAL A 362 -9.17 -14.00 17.06
C VAL A 362 -8.71 -12.65 17.61
N SER A 363 -8.27 -12.58 18.86
CA SER A 363 -7.74 -11.33 19.47
C SER A 363 -6.54 -10.77 18.71
N GLY A 364 -5.61 -11.63 18.27
CA GLY A 364 -4.49 -11.23 17.42
C GLY A 364 -4.95 -10.70 16.06
N VAL A 365 -5.91 -11.37 15.40
CA VAL A 365 -6.45 -10.90 14.11
C VAL A 365 -7.25 -9.60 14.25
N VAL A 366 -8.01 -9.43 15.33
CA VAL A 366 -8.66 -8.15 15.70
C VAL A 366 -7.62 -7.05 15.78
N ALA A 367 -6.49 -7.29 16.44
CA ALA A 367 -5.42 -6.30 16.52
C ALA A 367 -4.84 -5.94 15.14
N LEU A 368 -4.74 -6.91 14.22
CA LEU A 368 -4.34 -6.62 12.84
C LEU A 368 -5.39 -5.74 12.12
N ILE A 369 -6.68 -6.02 12.27
CA ILE A 369 -7.77 -5.22 11.71
C ILE A 369 -7.74 -3.79 12.26
N GLU A 370 -7.58 -3.62 13.57
CA GLU A 370 -7.50 -2.31 14.21
C GLU A 370 -6.27 -1.52 13.76
N ALA A 371 -5.13 -2.19 13.60
CA ALA A 371 -3.91 -1.58 13.06
C ALA A 371 -4.07 -1.14 11.59
N SER A 372 -5.00 -1.75 10.84
CA SER A 372 -5.45 -1.27 9.52
C SER A 372 -6.44 -0.11 9.61
N GLY A 373 -6.66 0.47 10.79
CA GLY A 373 -7.39 1.72 11.01
C GLY A 373 -8.90 1.59 11.23
N VAL A 374 -9.44 0.36 11.37
CA VAL A 374 -10.84 0.16 11.74
C VAL A 374 -10.94 0.01 13.25
N LYS A 375 -11.50 1.01 13.95
CA LYS A 375 -11.54 1.04 15.43
C LYS A 375 -12.91 0.72 16.06
N ASP A 376 -13.97 0.66 15.27
CA ASP A 376 -15.31 0.40 15.79
C ASP A 376 -15.51 -1.12 16.03
N PRO A 377 -15.73 -1.56 17.28
CA PRO A 377 -15.92 -2.98 17.61
C PRO A 377 -17.04 -3.66 16.80
N GLN A 378 -18.11 -2.93 16.47
CA GLN A 378 -19.20 -3.49 15.67
C GLN A 378 -18.72 -3.81 14.25
N LYS A 379 -18.02 -2.87 13.62
CA LYS A 379 -17.46 -3.04 12.28
C LYS A 379 -16.37 -4.13 12.26
N ILE A 380 -15.55 -4.23 13.30
CA ILE A 380 -14.54 -5.30 13.43
C ILE A 380 -15.20 -6.67 13.47
N ALA A 381 -16.23 -6.85 14.30
CA ALA A 381 -16.98 -8.10 14.37
C ALA A 381 -17.63 -8.46 13.01
N GLN A 382 -18.13 -7.47 12.26
CA GLN A 382 -18.64 -7.69 10.91
C GLN A 382 -17.54 -8.12 9.92
N ILE A 383 -16.38 -7.46 9.93
CA ILE A 383 -15.23 -7.83 9.09
C ILE A 383 -14.79 -9.26 9.37
N LEU A 384 -14.67 -9.65 10.65
CA LEU A 384 -14.34 -11.02 11.01
C LEU A 384 -15.35 -12.03 10.45
N LYS A 385 -16.65 -11.77 10.61
CA LYS A 385 -17.69 -12.66 10.10
C LYS A 385 -17.71 -12.74 8.57
N GLN A 386 -17.47 -11.63 7.88
CA GLN A 386 -17.45 -11.59 6.42
C GLN A 386 -16.20 -12.22 5.81
N SER A 387 -15.05 -12.05 6.46
CA SER A 387 -13.75 -12.60 6.00
C SER A 387 -13.57 -14.08 6.33
N SER A 388 -14.35 -14.61 7.27
CA SER A 388 -14.25 -16.01 7.70
C SER A 388 -14.49 -16.96 6.53
N ARG A 389 -13.69 -18.03 6.46
CA ARG A 389 -13.90 -19.12 5.50
C ARG A 389 -15.14 -19.90 5.93
N LYS A 390 -16.23 -19.67 5.22
CA LYS A 390 -17.53 -20.31 5.48
C LYS A 390 -17.41 -21.84 5.40
N VAL A 391 -18.12 -22.51 6.29
CA VAL A 391 -18.30 -23.96 6.29
C VAL A 391 -19.69 -24.26 5.77
N ALA A 392 -19.79 -25.13 4.77
CA ALA A 392 -21.09 -25.58 4.27
C ALA A 392 -21.79 -26.45 5.33
N ASP A 393 -23.11 -26.37 5.38
CA ASP A 393 -23.96 -27.27 6.17
C ASP A 393 -23.69 -27.29 7.69
N ASP A 394 -23.34 -26.14 8.27
CA ASP A 394 -23.17 -25.98 9.73
C ASP A 394 -24.50 -25.82 10.49
N THR A 395 -25.33 -26.86 10.44
CA THR A 395 -26.70 -26.85 11.00
C THR A 395 -26.76 -26.64 12.51
N LEU A 396 -25.69 -26.98 13.23
CA LEU A 396 -25.60 -26.90 14.69
C LEU A 396 -24.73 -25.74 15.18
N ASN A 397 -24.32 -24.84 14.28
CA ASN A 397 -23.48 -23.68 14.55
C ASN A 397 -22.19 -24.04 15.32
N TYR A 398 -21.44 -24.99 14.79
CA TYR A 398 -20.13 -25.38 15.26
C TYR A 398 -19.07 -24.29 15.03
N TYR A 399 -19.22 -23.53 13.95
CA TYR A 399 -18.19 -22.63 13.44
C TYR A 399 -18.60 -21.16 13.41
N GLY A 400 -19.84 -20.81 13.78
CA GLY A 400 -20.30 -19.42 13.69
C GLY A 400 -20.33 -18.97 12.24
N ALA A 401 -19.65 -17.85 11.94
CA ALA A 401 -19.46 -17.39 10.58
C ALA A 401 -18.47 -18.23 9.75
N GLY A 402 -17.71 -19.14 10.38
CA GLY A 402 -16.74 -20.02 9.73
C GLY A 402 -15.36 -19.97 10.38
N HIS A 403 -14.35 -20.46 9.66
CA HIS A 403 -12.97 -20.44 10.14
C HIS A 403 -12.32 -19.06 9.97
N LEU A 404 -11.63 -18.60 11.01
CA LEU A 404 -10.87 -17.36 11.02
C LEU A 404 -9.87 -17.30 9.85
N ASN A 405 -9.84 -16.16 9.15
CA ASN A 405 -8.91 -15.89 8.06
C ASN A 405 -8.32 -14.48 8.18
N ALA A 406 -7.09 -14.39 8.68
CA ALA A 406 -6.40 -13.14 8.96
C ALA A 406 -6.17 -12.30 7.70
N ALA A 407 -5.73 -12.92 6.61
CA ALA A 407 -5.45 -12.23 5.36
C ALA A 407 -6.70 -11.58 4.78
N ALA A 408 -7.81 -12.33 4.71
CA ALA A 408 -9.08 -11.80 4.22
C ALA A 408 -9.60 -10.67 5.13
N ALA A 409 -9.47 -10.81 6.44
CA ALA A 409 -9.90 -9.78 7.40
C ALA A 409 -9.14 -8.47 7.22
N VAL A 410 -7.80 -8.53 7.15
CA VAL A 410 -6.95 -7.35 6.94
C VAL A 410 -7.18 -6.73 5.57
N ASN A 411 -7.42 -7.54 4.53
CA ASN A 411 -7.77 -7.04 3.20
C ASN A 411 -9.06 -6.21 3.23
N LEU A 412 -10.15 -6.78 3.76
CA LEU A 412 -11.42 -6.08 3.89
C LEU A 412 -11.32 -4.81 4.76
N ALA A 413 -10.51 -4.85 5.83
CA ALA A 413 -10.26 -3.69 6.67
C ALA A 413 -9.55 -2.55 5.90
N SER A 414 -8.63 -2.91 4.99
CA SER A 414 -7.84 -1.98 4.20
C SER A 414 -8.59 -1.44 2.96
N GLU A 415 -9.51 -2.21 2.38
CA GLU A 415 -10.27 -1.85 1.17
C GLU A 415 -11.18 -0.61 1.37
N GLY A 416 -11.51 -0.27 2.62
CA GLY A 416 -12.27 0.94 2.96
C GLY A 416 -11.42 2.20 3.21
N GLN A 417 -10.10 2.16 2.98
CA GLN A 417 -9.16 3.23 3.37
C GLN A 417 -8.23 3.70 2.23
N LEU A 418 -8.59 3.55 0.95
CA LEU A 418 -7.79 4.17 -0.12
C LEU A 418 -7.99 5.69 -0.14
N GLY A 419 -7.25 6.39 0.73
CA GLY A 419 -7.16 7.84 0.75
C GLY A 419 -6.03 8.38 -0.12
N ILE A 420 -6.10 9.67 -0.45
CA ILE A 420 -5.02 10.40 -1.14
C ILE A 420 -3.65 10.23 -0.47
N PRO A 421 -3.51 10.18 0.87
CA PRO A 421 -2.22 9.94 1.53
C PRO A 421 -1.60 8.58 1.20
N ASP A 422 -2.42 7.53 1.10
CA ASP A 422 -1.97 6.17 0.79
C ASP A 422 -1.61 6.01 -0.69
N PHE A 423 -2.37 6.68 -1.56
CA PHE A 423 -2.00 6.84 -2.98
C PHE A 423 -0.65 7.55 -3.14
N LEU A 424 -0.42 8.65 -2.42
CA LEU A 424 0.85 9.40 -2.49
C LEU A 424 2.01 8.59 -1.91
N LYS A 425 1.78 7.82 -0.85
CA LYS A 425 2.77 6.91 -0.27
C LYS A 425 3.12 5.79 -1.25
N TRP A 426 2.12 5.13 -1.83
CA TRP A 426 2.31 4.12 -2.88
C TRP A 426 3.06 4.71 -4.09
N ALA A 427 2.68 5.89 -4.57
CA ALA A 427 3.31 6.55 -5.71
C ALA A 427 4.76 6.95 -5.43
N ARG A 428 5.07 7.35 -4.19
CA ARG A 428 6.44 7.63 -3.73
C ARG A 428 7.28 6.35 -3.69
N ASP A 429 6.75 5.31 -3.05
CA ASP A 429 7.49 4.08 -2.76
C ASP A 429 7.75 3.26 -4.05
N ASN A 430 6.93 3.44 -5.09
CA ASN A 430 7.12 2.84 -6.41
C ASN A 430 7.83 3.78 -7.42
N GLY A 431 8.40 4.91 -6.98
CA GLY A 431 9.23 5.77 -7.83
C GLY A 431 8.50 6.68 -8.81
N TYR A 432 7.17 6.66 -8.85
CA TYR A 432 6.33 7.48 -9.75
C TYR A 432 6.41 8.99 -9.45
N LEU A 433 6.82 9.37 -8.23
CA LEU A 433 7.06 10.78 -7.87
C LEU A 433 8.48 11.28 -8.21
N SER A 434 9.35 10.42 -8.77
CA SER A 434 10.70 10.82 -9.15
C SER A 434 10.70 11.60 -10.48
N PRO A 435 11.37 12.76 -10.60
CA PRO A 435 11.46 13.49 -11.86
C PRO A 435 12.12 12.68 -13.00
N ARG A 436 13.03 11.74 -12.68
CA ARG A 436 13.69 10.85 -13.64
C ARG A 436 12.72 9.87 -14.32
N PHE A 437 11.73 9.34 -13.61
CA PHE A 437 10.69 8.48 -14.22
C PHE A 437 10.00 9.17 -15.40
N TRP A 438 9.79 10.48 -15.30
CA TRP A 438 9.14 11.30 -16.34
C TRP A 438 10.09 11.76 -17.45
N VAL A 439 11.40 11.68 -17.24
CA VAL A 439 12.43 12.07 -18.22
C VAL A 439 12.92 10.86 -19.02
N ASP A 440 13.09 9.70 -18.37
CA ASP A 440 13.63 8.49 -19.00
C ASP A 440 12.52 7.52 -19.48
N GLY A 441 11.27 7.67 -18.98
CA GLY A 441 10.13 6.80 -19.29
C GLY A 441 9.32 7.14 -20.55
N GLY A 442 9.93 7.75 -21.58
CA GLY A 442 9.30 7.83 -22.91
C GLY A 442 8.32 8.99 -23.17
N ALA A 443 8.55 10.19 -22.60
CA ALA A 443 7.79 11.39 -22.97
C ALA A 443 8.71 12.51 -23.54
N ILE A 444 9.09 12.38 -24.81
CA ILE A 444 9.76 13.42 -25.63
C ILE A 444 8.94 14.74 -25.74
N ALA A 445 7.72 14.80 -25.18
CA ALA A 445 6.81 15.94 -25.27
C ALA A 445 7.02 17.06 -24.22
N LEU A 446 7.95 16.95 -23.28
CA LEU A 446 8.14 17.95 -22.22
C LEU A 446 8.60 19.31 -22.79
N ILE A 447 9.53 19.32 -23.75
CA ILE A 447 10.13 20.55 -24.28
C ILE A 447 9.13 21.37 -25.11
N PRO A 448 8.39 20.81 -26.10
CA PRO A 448 7.39 21.58 -26.83
C PRO A 448 6.29 22.17 -25.94
N LYS A 449 5.87 21.43 -24.89
CA LYS A 449 4.82 21.87 -23.97
C LYS A 449 5.28 22.93 -22.98
N LEU A 450 6.54 22.86 -22.52
CA LEU A 450 7.18 23.95 -21.80
C LEU A 450 7.25 25.21 -22.67
N ILE A 451 7.61 25.08 -23.95
CA ILE A 451 7.60 26.21 -24.91
C ILE A 451 6.19 26.78 -25.07
N MET A 452 5.14 25.96 -25.13
CA MET A 452 3.75 26.44 -25.21
C MET A 452 3.31 27.18 -23.95
N VAL A 453 3.66 26.69 -22.75
CA VAL A 453 3.35 27.34 -21.47
C VAL A 453 4.09 28.68 -21.34
N ILE A 454 5.39 28.68 -21.64
CA ILE A 454 6.23 29.88 -21.61
C ILE A 454 5.76 30.89 -22.67
N GLY A 455 5.46 30.41 -23.89
CA GLY A 455 4.96 31.24 -24.99
C GLY A 455 3.60 31.85 -24.70
N SER A 456 2.67 31.10 -24.11
CA SER A 456 1.34 31.61 -23.70
C SER A 456 1.47 32.67 -22.61
N TYR A 457 2.37 32.48 -21.64
CA TYR A 457 2.65 33.46 -20.60
C TYR A 457 3.30 34.73 -21.16
N LEU A 458 4.30 34.59 -22.04
CA LEU A 458 4.99 35.71 -22.68
C LEU A 458 4.07 36.51 -23.61
N LEU A 459 3.22 35.84 -24.39
CA LEU A 459 2.24 36.52 -25.23
C LEU A 459 1.23 37.28 -24.38
N ALA A 460 0.72 36.67 -23.31
CA ALA A 460 -0.24 37.32 -22.42
C ALA A 460 0.39 38.51 -21.66
N TRP A 461 1.68 38.42 -21.32
CA TRP A 461 2.47 39.54 -20.76
C TRP A 461 2.69 40.67 -21.77
N PHE A 462 3.05 40.34 -23.02
CA PHE A 462 3.24 41.31 -24.11
C PHE A 462 1.93 42.05 -24.40
N LEU A 463 0.82 41.31 -24.48
CA LEU A 463 -0.52 41.87 -24.70
C LEU A 463 -0.95 42.81 -23.56
N ASN A 464 -0.64 42.50 -22.30
CA ASN A 464 -0.94 43.37 -21.15
C ASN A 464 -0.18 44.72 -21.19
N ARG A 465 0.93 44.80 -21.95
CA ARG A 465 1.71 46.04 -22.08
C ARG A 465 1.12 47.01 -23.12
N TRP A 466 0.39 46.50 -24.11
CA TRP A 466 -0.11 47.26 -25.26
C TRP A 466 -1.63 47.26 -25.40
N PHE A 467 -2.34 46.40 -24.66
CA PHE A 467 -3.80 46.28 -24.67
C PHE A 467 -4.36 46.18 -23.24
N PRO A 468 -5.50 46.83 -22.93
CA PRO A 468 -6.02 46.93 -21.57
C PRO A 468 -6.86 45.69 -21.18
N PHE A 469 -6.21 44.58 -20.84
CA PHE A 469 -6.89 43.39 -20.28
C PHE A 469 -6.75 43.34 -18.74
N ARG A 470 -7.79 42.91 -18.02
CA ARG A 470 -7.72 42.77 -16.55
C ARG A 470 -7.08 41.43 -16.17
N TRP A 471 -5.81 41.47 -15.75
CA TRP A 471 -5.09 40.27 -15.29
C TRP A 471 -5.62 39.77 -13.94
N ASN A 472 -6.26 38.60 -13.93
CA ASN A 472 -6.74 37.93 -12.72
C ASN A 472 -6.57 36.39 -12.81
N TRP A 473 -6.77 35.69 -11.70
CA TRP A 473 -6.59 34.24 -11.62
C TRP A 473 -7.46 33.47 -12.62
N SER A 474 -8.71 33.91 -12.82
CA SER A 474 -9.65 33.30 -13.78
C SER A 474 -9.16 33.43 -15.23
N PHE A 475 -8.60 34.58 -15.59
CA PHE A 475 -8.00 34.80 -16.92
C PHE A 475 -6.80 33.89 -17.16
N SER A 476 -5.87 33.84 -16.20
CA SER A 476 -4.68 32.99 -16.30
C SER A 476 -5.05 31.51 -16.41
N ASN A 477 -5.99 31.02 -15.60
CA ASN A 477 -6.50 29.64 -15.69
C ASN A 477 -7.12 29.36 -17.06
N GLY A 478 -7.83 30.33 -17.64
CA GLY A 478 -8.34 30.24 -18.99
C GLY A 478 -7.22 30.05 -20.01
N VAL A 479 -6.20 30.92 -19.97
CA VAL A 479 -5.04 30.84 -20.90
C VAL A 479 -4.34 29.47 -20.80
N PHE A 480 -4.11 28.98 -19.58
CA PHE A 480 -3.53 27.64 -19.37
C PHE A 480 -4.42 26.53 -19.91
N PHE A 481 -5.72 26.56 -19.61
CA PHE A 481 -6.67 25.53 -20.04
C PHE A 481 -6.85 25.50 -21.57
N GLY A 482 -6.98 26.68 -22.19
CA GLY A 482 -7.14 26.80 -23.64
C GLY A 482 -5.88 26.46 -24.43
N GLY A 483 -4.69 26.73 -23.87
CA GLY A 483 -3.41 26.57 -24.56
C GLY A 483 -2.70 25.24 -24.31
N ALA A 484 -2.66 24.79 -23.06
CA ALA A 484 -1.87 23.62 -22.66
C ALA A 484 -2.68 22.54 -21.91
N GLY A 485 -3.86 22.86 -21.38
CA GLY A 485 -4.57 21.97 -20.45
C GLY A 485 -3.74 21.70 -19.17
N LEU A 486 -4.08 20.64 -18.42
CA LEU A 486 -3.23 20.13 -17.32
C LEU A 486 -2.24 19.10 -17.84
N PHE A 487 -1.42 19.49 -18.82
CA PHE A 487 -0.68 18.60 -19.71
C PHE A 487 0.14 17.48 -19.07
N PHE A 488 0.59 17.66 -17.82
CA PHE A 488 1.29 16.64 -17.05
C PHE A 488 0.42 15.42 -16.77
N LEU A 489 -0.90 15.58 -16.66
CA LEU A 489 -1.88 14.50 -16.44
C LEU A 489 -1.99 13.54 -17.63
N ARG A 490 -1.71 13.98 -18.87
CA ARG A 490 -1.81 13.12 -20.06
C ARG A 490 -0.77 11.99 -20.08
N GLY A 491 0.34 12.15 -19.36
CA GLY A 491 1.37 11.12 -19.21
C GLY A 491 1.16 10.16 -18.02
N PHE A 492 0.11 10.36 -17.21
CA PHE A 492 -0.15 9.49 -16.04
C PHE A 492 -0.70 8.13 -16.47
N TYR A 493 0.20 7.16 -16.61
CA TYR A 493 -0.16 5.75 -16.78
C TYR A 493 -0.33 5.06 -15.42
N LEU A 494 -1.59 4.87 -15.03
CA LEU A 494 -1.99 4.02 -13.91
C LEU A 494 -2.50 2.70 -14.50
N PHE A 495 -1.78 1.61 -14.24
CA PHE A 495 -2.25 0.26 -14.57
C PHE A 495 -3.64 0.04 -13.94
N ASP A 496 -4.55 -0.57 -14.69
CA ASP A 496 -5.95 -0.88 -14.33
C ASP A 496 -6.95 0.30 -14.18
N VAL A 497 -6.56 1.55 -14.45
CA VAL A 497 -7.51 2.69 -14.46
C VAL A 497 -7.69 3.23 -15.89
N THR A 498 -8.95 3.46 -16.29
CA THR A 498 -9.24 4.07 -17.59
C THR A 498 -8.52 5.41 -17.72
N GLN A 499 -7.67 5.55 -18.75
CA GLN A 499 -6.83 6.72 -18.99
C GLN A 499 -7.60 7.97 -19.43
N ILE A 500 -8.89 7.80 -19.73
CA ILE A 500 -9.74 8.81 -20.36
C ILE A 500 -9.87 10.10 -19.52
N PRO A 501 -10.16 10.07 -18.21
CA PRO A 501 -10.29 11.30 -17.42
C PRO A 501 -8.99 12.12 -17.38
N PHE A 502 -7.85 11.45 -17.29
CA PHE A 502 -6.53 12.08 -17.27
C PHE A 502 -6.13 12.63 -18.64
N ARG A 503 -6.47 11.92 -19.73
CA ARG A 503 -6.30 12.39 -21.11
C ARG A 503 -7.16 13.62 -21.40
N ILE A 504 -8.40 13.66 -20.92
CA ILE A 504 -9.28 14.82 -21.06
C ILE A 504 -8.72 16.01 -20.28
N ALA A 505 -8.42 15.84 -19.00
CA ALA A 505 -7.90 16.91 -18.15
C ALA A 505 -6.54 17.45 -18.64
N GLY A 506 -5.70 16.57 -19.21
CA GLY A 506 -4.38 16.89 -19.72
C GLY A 506 -4.33 17.38 -21.17
N SER A 507 -5.46 17.51 -21.86
CA SER A 507 -5.50 18.02 -23.24
C SER A 507 -5.87 19.50 -23.26
N SER A 508 -5.22 20.29 -24.12
CA SER A 508 -5.70 21.63 -24.44
C SER A 508 -7.03 21.55 -25.20
N LEU A 509 -7.78 22.66 -25.29
CA LEU A 509 -9.06 22.70 -26.01
C LEU A 509 -8.94 22.15 -27.45
N PRO A 510 -7.91 22.50 -28.26
CA PRO A 510 -7.69 21.90 -29.58
C PRO A 510 -7.46 20.39 -29.57
N GLU A 511 -6.76 19.89 -28.55
CA GLU A 511 -6.36 18.48 -28.42
C GLU A 511 -7.45 17.59 -27.83
N LEU A 512 -8.58 18.13 -27.36
CA LEU A 512 -9.63 17.35 -26.70
C LEU A 512 -10.15 16.17 -27.55
N GLY A 513 -10.21 16.33 -28.87
CA GLY A 513 -10.59 15.24 -29.77
C GLY A 513 -9.65 14.03 -29.67
N ASN A 514 -8.38 14.27 -29.35
CA ASN A 514 -7.34 13.25 -29.25
C ASN A 514 -7.44 12.47 -27.94
N ALA A 515 -8.24 12.92 -26.97
CA ALA A 515 -8.49 12.17 -25.74
C ALA A 515 -9.33 10.90 -25.99
N PHE A 516 -10.11 10.89 -27.08
CA PHE A 516 -11.05 9.82 -27.44
C PHE A 516 -10.64 9.03 -28.69
N SER A 517 -9.53 9.39 -29.32
CA SER A 517 -9.02 8.73 -30.53
C SER A 517 -7.55 8.37 -30.36
N ASP A 518 -7.12 7.21 -30.86
CA ASP A 518 -5.72 6.76 -30.81
C ASP A 518 -4.80 7.47 -31.83
N THR A 519 -5.15 8.70 -32.22
CA THR A 519 -4.41 9.48 -33.22
C THR A 519 -3.85 10.76 -32.59
N ASN A 520 -2.68 11.19 -33.08
CA ASN A 520 -2.11 12.48 -32.74
C ASN A 520 -2.61 13.62 -33.65
N ALA A 521 -3.47 13.32 -34.60
CA ALA A 521 -4.01 14.30 -35.53
C ALA A 521 -5.11 15.12 -34.85
N LEU A 522 -5.02 16.46 -34.92
CA LEU A 522 -6.01 17.34 -34.31
C LEU A 522 -7.38 17.17 -34.96
N ASN A 523 -8.45 17.13 -34.15
CA ASN A 523 -9.81 17.13 -34.66
C ASN A 523 -10.20 18.54 -35.14
N PRO A 524 -10.60 18.74 -36.41
CA PRO A 524 -10.99 20.06 -36.91
C PRO A 524 -12.13 20.73 -36.12
N ILE A 525 -12.97 19.96 -35.43
CA ILE A 525 -14.05 20.49 -34.59
C ILE A 525 -13.47 21.07 -33.30
N THR A 526 -12.62 20.33 -32.58
CA THR A 526 -12.03 20.81 -31.31
C THR A 526 -10.90 21.81 -31.54
N ALA A 527 -10.13 21.63 -32.61
CA ALA A 527 -9.06 22.52 -33.06
C ALA A 527 -9.59 23.70 -33.91
N SER A 528 -10.71 24.27 -33.51
CA SER A 528 -11.33 25.43 -34.16
C SER A 528 -11.75 26.49 -33.14
N VAL A 529 -12.28 27.60 -33.65
CA VAL A 529 -12.88 28.65 -32.82
C VAL A 529 -14.18 28.22 -32.12
N LEU A 530 -14.79 27.09 -32.50
CA LEU A 530 -16.12 26.70 -32.04
C LEU A 530 -16.22 26.54 -30.52
N LEU A 531 -15.27 25.83 -29.89
CA LEU A 531 -15.26 25.62 -28.43
C LEU A 531 -15.00 26.92 -27.65
N PRO A 532 -13.95 27.71 -27.98
CA PRO A 532 -13.78 29.04 -27.39
C PRO A 532 -14.99 29.96 -27.58
N LEU A 533 -15.61 29.94 -28.76
CA LEU A 533 -16.78 30.77 -29.06
C LEU A 533 -17.98 30.36 -28.22
N ALA A 534 -18.24 29.05 -28.06
CA ALA A 534 -19.28 28.55 -27.18
C ALA A 534 -19.04 28.97 -25.72
N LEU A 535 -17.80 28.86 -25.23
CA LEU A 535 -17.43 29.33 -23.88
C LEU A 535 -17.66 30.82 -23.72
N LEU A 536 -17.30 31.62 -24.73
CA LEU A 536 -17.56 33.06 -24.73
C LEU A 536 -19.06 33.33 -24.69
N LEU A 537 -19.86 32.74 -25.57
CA LEU A 537 -21.32 32.96 -25.61
C LEU A 537 -22.01 32.64 -24.28
N VAL A 538 -21.57 31.58 -23.58
CA VAL A 538 -22.16 31.16 -22.30
C VAL A 538 -21.68 32.03 -21.13
N LEU A 539 -20.39 32.41 -21.12
CA LEU A 539 -19.76 32.98 -19.93
C LEU A 539 -19.53 34.50 -20.00
N LEU A 540 -19.72 35.14 -21.15
CA LEU A 540 -19.47 36.59 -21.30
C LEU A 540 -20.31 37.43 -20.33
N GLY A 541 -21.54 37.01 -20.07
CA GLY A 541 -22.43 37.68 -19.11
C GLY A 541 -22.06 37.47 -17.64
N HIS A 542 -21.12 36.57 -17.33
CA HIS A 542 -20.78 36.23 -15.96
C HIS A 542 -19.60 37.09 -15.43
N PRO A 543 -19.71 37.76 -14.26
CA PRO A 543 -18.71 38.73 -13.78
C PRO A 543 -17.30 38.16 -13.58
N GLN A 544 -17.18 36.92 -13.10
CA GLN A 544 -15.89 36.24 -12.89
C GLN A 544 -15.46 35.32 -14.05
N TRP A 545 -16.38 34.49 -14.56
CA TRP A 545 -16.06 33.47 -15.57
C TRP A 545 -15.86 34.00 -17.00
N LYS A 546 -16.32 35.22 -17.32
CA LYS A 546 -16.01 35.86 -18.60
C LYS A 546 -14.51 35.92 -18.88
N TRP A 547 -13.71 36.21 -17.85
CA TRP A 547 -12.25 36.29 -17.97
C TRP A 547 -11.63 34.93 -18.25
N PHE A 548 -12.20 33.85 -17.72
CA PHE A 548 -11.78 32.49 -18.04
C PHE A 548 -12.08 32.12 -19.50
N ALA A 549 -13.24 32.52 -20.05
CA ALA A 549 -13.59 32.30 -21.44
C ALA A 549 -12.69 33.09 -22.40
N ILE A 550 -12.45 34.37 -22.09
CA ILE A 550 -11.52 35.22 -22.85
C ILE A 550 -10.10 34.64 -22.81
N GLY A 551 -9.63 34.24 -21.63
CA GLY A 551 -8.32 33.60 -21.46
C GLY A 551 -8.21 32.29 -22.25
N SER A 552 -9.23 31.44 -22.18
CA SER A 552 -9.30 30.17 -22.94
C SER A 552 -9.19 30.41 -24.44
N SER A 553 -9.87 31.44 -24.96
CA SER A 553 -9.81 31.80 -26.38
C SER A 553 -8.41 32.24 -26.82
N ILE A 554 -7.71 33.00 -26.00
CA ILE A 554 -6.31 33.39 -26.24
C ILE A 554 -5.39 32.16 -26.18
N GLY A 555 -5.54 31.31 -25.16
CA GLY A 555 -4.77 30.08 -25.04
C GLY A 555 -4.92 29.16 -26.26
N THR A 556 -6.15 28.97 -26.72
CA THR A 556 -6.45 28.17 -27.92
C THR A 556 -5.83 28.80 -29.17
N SER A 557 -5.87 30.12 -29.32
CA SER A 557 -5.22 30.81 -30.44
C SER A 557 -3.72 30.50 -30.52
N VAL A 558 -3.02 30.54 -29.38
CA VAL A 558 -1.59 30.19 -29.29
C VAL A 558 -1.34 28.73 -29.62
N CYS A 559 -2.13 27.83 -29.04
CA CYS A 559 -2.00 26.40 -29.31
C CYS A 559 -2.14 26.09 -30.80
N LEU A 560 -3.16 26.63 -31.47
CA LEU A 560 -3.38 26.45 -32.91
C LEU A 560 -2.23 27.03 -33.74
N ALA A 561 -1.72 28.21 -33.38
CA ALA A 561 -0.59 28.82 -34.08
C ALA A 561 0.70 28.00 -33.92
N THR A 562 0.98 27.49 -32.72
CA THR A 562 2.14 26.62 -32.46
C THR A 562 2.00 25.28 -33.20
N SER A 563 0.82 24.67 -33.20
CA SER A 563 0.54 23.43 -33.94
C SER A 563 0.71 23.60 -35.45
N ALA A 564 0.36 24.77 -35.99
CA ALA A 564 0.56 25.09 -37.41
C ALA A 564 2.05 25.12 -37.81
N ILE A 565 2.93 25.49 -36.87
CA ILE A 565 4.38 25.60 -37.10
C ILE A 565 5.10 24.26 -36.91
N LEU A 566 4.75 23.49 -35.87
CA LEU A 566 5.54 22.33 -35.45
C LEU A 566 5.24 21.04 -36.24
N ALA A 567 3.96 20.71 -36.46
CA ALA A 567 3.55 19.50 -37.19
C ALA A 567 2.02 19.54 -37.48
N PRO A 568 1.59 20.14 -38.60
CA PRO A 568 0.17 20.31 -38.91
C PRO A 568 -0.41 18.99 -39.44
N GLN A 569 -0.90 18.14 -38.55
CA GLN A 569 -1.65 16.93 -38.91
C GLN A 569 -3.05 17.02 -38.31
N MET A 570 -4.06 17.01 -39.18
CA MET A 570 -5.46 17.11 -38.78
C MET A 570 -6.28 15.95 -39.32
N MET A 571 -7.26 15.51 -38.52
CA MET A 571 -8.21 14.50 -38.95
C MET A 571 -9.04 15.05 -40.12
N TRP A 572 -9.29 14.21 -41.12
CA TRP A 572 -10.10 14.50 -42.32
C TRP A 572 -9.55 15.56 -43.28
N ILE A 573 -8.70 16.48 -42.83
CA ILE A 573 -8.05 17.54 -43.64
C ILE A 573 -6.63 17.13 -44.07
N GLY A 574 -6.00 16.20 -43.37
CA GLY A 574 -4.65 15.71 -43.68
C GLY A 574 -3.55 16.62 -43.14
N SER A 575 -2.42 16.71 -43.86
CA SER A 575 -1.25 17.50 -43.46
C SER A 575 -0.84 18.51 -44.53
N GLY A 576 0.14 19.36 -44.20
CA GLY A 576 0.66 20.37 -45.13
C GLY A 576 -0.21 21.62 -45.21
N PHE A 577 -0.19 22.30 -46.36
CA PHE A 577 -0.76 23.65 -46.51
C PHE A 577 -2.25 23.78 -46.09
N PRO A 578 -3.16 22.85 -46.43
CA PRO A 578 -4.57 22.95 -46.01
C PRO A 578 -4.74 22.92 -44.48
N ALA A 579 -3.97 22.08 -43.79
CA ALA A 579 -3.99 21.99 -42.33
C ALA A 579 -3.40 23.24 -41.68
N ILE A 580 -2.29 23.76 -42.21
CA ILE A 580 -1.68 25.02 -41.76
C ILE A 580 -2.67 26.17 -41.92
N ALA A 581 -3.27 26.32 -43.11
CA ALA A 581 -4.22 27.38 -43.41
C ALA A 581 -5.43 27.32 -42.47
N PHE A 582 -5.98 26.13 -42.23
CA PHE A 582 -7.09 25.96 -41.29
C PHE A 582 -6.72 26.37 -39.86
N LEU A 583 -5.58 25.91 -39.35
CA LEU A 583 -5.12 26.22 -37.99
C LEU A 583 -4.80 27.70 -37.81
N VAL A 584 -4.17 28.34 -38.81
CA VAL A 584 -3.87 29.78 -38.81
C VAL A 584 -5.15 30.61 -38.84
N VAL A 585 -6.11 30.27 -39.72
CA VAL A 585 -7.41 30.96 -39.79
C VAL A 585 -8.14 30.84 -38.45
N ASN A 586 -8.24 29.64 -37.89
CA ASN A 586 -8.92 29.44 -36.60
C ASN A 586 -8.17 30.08 -35.43
N SER A 587 -6.83 30.11 -35.45
CA SER A 587 -6.03 30.86 -34.50
C SER A 587 -6.37 32.36 -34.52
N GLY A 588 -6.47 32.94 -35.72
CA GLY A 588 -6.89 34.33 -35.92
C GLY A 588 -8.32 34.60 -35.47
N LEU A 589 -9.25 33.68 -35.75
CA LEU A 589 -10.65 33.77 -35.32
C LEU A 589 -10.79 33.71 -33.79
N CYS A 590 -10.08 32.81 -33.12
CA CYS A 590 -10.00 32.76 -31.65
C CYS A 590 -9.50 34.09 -31.08
N PHE A 591 -8.39 34.60 -31.61
CA PHE A 591 -7.86 35.89 -31.18
C PHE A 591 -8.85 37.04 -31.41
N GLY A 592 -9.49 37.08 -32.58
CA GLY A 592 -10.51 38.09 -32.91
C GLY A 592 -11.72 38.04 -31.98
N CYS A 593 -12.21 36.84 -31.64
CA CYS A 593 -13.33 36.67 -30.70
C CYS A 593 -12.97 37.17 -29.29
N ALA A 594 -11.77 36.84 -28.80
CA ALA A 594 -11.27 37.38 -27.54
C ALA A 594 -11.20 38.91 -27.59
N TYR A 595 -10.59 39.47 -28.63
CA TYR A 595 -10.44 40.91 -28.82
C TYR A 595 -11.78 41.67 -28.83
N LEU A 596 -12.77 41.19 -29.61
CA LEU A 596 -14.10 41.80 -29.69
C LEU A 596 -14.84 41.74 -28.35
N SER A 597 -14.72 40.62 -27.65
CA SER A 597 -15.31 40.40 -26.32
C SER A 597 -14.78 41.36 -25.25
N ILE A 598 -13.60 41.93 -25.47
CA ILE A 598 -13.01 42.93 -24.56
C ILE A 598 -13.39 44.35 -25.00
N LYS A 599 -13.44 44.59 -26.31
CA LYS A 599 -13.79 45.92 -26.86
C LYS A 599 -15.22 46.32 -26.51
N SER A 600 -16.15 45.37 -26.40
CA SER A 600 -17.51 45.62 -25.92
C SER A 600 -17.56 46.14 -24.48
N GLU A 601 -16.63 45.73 -23.60
CA GLU A 601 -16.59 46.22 -22.21
C GLU A 601 -16.06 47.65 -22.09
N THR A 602 -15.08 48.01 -22.92
CA THR A 602 -14.50 49.36 -22.94
C THR A 602 -15.46 50.40 -23.54
N ALA A 603 -16.52 49.97 -24.23
CA ALA A 603 -17.60 50.84 -24.71
C ALA A 603 -18.77 51.00 -23.71
N THR A 604 -18.79 50.20 -22.63
CA THR A 604 -19.80 50.23 -21.55
C THR A 604 -19.27 50.80 -20.23
N ILE A 605 -18.06 51.36 -20.24
CA ILE A 605 -17.51 52.25 -19.20
C ILE A 605 -17.48 53.64 -19.80
#